data_AF-A0A0S8A427-F1
#
_entry.id   AF-A0A0S8A427-F1
#
_cell.length_a   1.000
_cell.length_b   1.000
_cell.length_c   1.000
_cell.angle_alpha   90.00
_cell.angle_beta   90.00
_cell.angle_gamma   90.00
#
_symmetry.space_group_name_H-M   'P 1'
#
loop_
_entity.id
_entity.type
_entity.pdbx_description
1 polymer ?
#
loop_
_entity_poly.entity_id
_entity_poly.type
_entity_poly.pdbx_seq_one_letter_code
_entity_poly.pdbx_strand_id
1 'polypeptide(L)'
;MTHADSQWELVRSDKDNDISVYYRSLPSGNIEFKGITHTTSSLSGIIALFLDFENMPQWLYRTEQVTLLERDQVNELYIYTIHTMPFPFRNRDSINFVQLTQVPSTKKVIIDLKNTPHYIQPYDDLVRVKVAVSQWQLMPRDDGTVQVTFTGYGEPGGSISASSYRLSLFQWLVKQFLWQVPYKTLLGLKQFVAQEKYQNRKLDFILEVDK
;
A
#
# COMPACT_ATOMS: atom_id res chain seq x y z
N MET A 1 21.22 17.40 -18.46
CA MET A 1 21.16 15.93 -18.62
C MET A 1 19.71 15.53 -18.37
N THR A 2 19.01 15.10 -19.41
CA THR A 2 17.63 14.61 -19.33
C THR A 2 17.65 13.24 -18.66
N HIS A 3 17.16 13.14 -17.43
CA HIS A 3 16.92 11.85 -16.79
C HIS A 3 15.92 11.08 -17.65
N ALA A 4 16.35 9.92 -18.17
CA ALA A 4 15.46 9.01 -18.86
C ALA A 4 14.33 8.63 -17.89
N ASP A 5 13.09 8.92 -18.26
CA ASP A 5 11.92 8.36 -17.61
C ASP A 5 12.05 6.83 -17.66
N SER A 6 12.32 6.23 -16.51
CA SER A 6 12.38 4.77 -16.40
C SER A 6 11.00 4.21 -16.74
N GLN A 7 10.92 3.48 -17.85
CA GLN A 7 9.72 2.76 -18.26
C GLN A 7 9.35 1.70 -17.21
N TRP A 8 8.06 1.43 -17.04
CA TRP A 8 7.58 0.37 -16.16
C TRP A 8 7.84 -1.01 -16.80
N GLU A 9 8.53 -1.90 -16.10
CA GLU A 9 8.82 -3.27 -16.52
C GLU A 9 7.87 -4.25 -15.83
N LEU A 10 7.20 -5.14 -16.58
CA LEU A 10 6.33 -6.19 -16.01
C LEU A 10 7.18 -7.29 -15.37
N VAL A 11 6.99 -7.53 -14.07
CA VAL A 11 7.74 -8.55 -13.30
C VAL A 11 6.88 -9.71 -12.83
N ARG A 12 5.55 -9.54 -12.78
CA ARG A 12 4.62 -10.62 -12.49
C ARG A 12 3.27 -10.36 -13.15
N SER A 13 2.65 -11.43 -13.66
CA SER A 13 1.31 -11.42 -14.21
C SER A 13 0.59 -12.69 -13.75
N ASP A 14 -0.59 -12.52 -13.18
CA ASP A 14 -1.51 -13.57 -12.76
C ASP A 14 -2.85 -13.27 -13.41
N LYS A 15 -3.16 -14.00 -14.48
CA LYS A 15 -4.37 -13.76 -15.28
C LYS A 15 -5.62 -14.24 -14.57
N ASP A 16 -5.53 -15.30 -13.77
CA ASP A 16 -6.69 -15.89 -13.09
C ASP A 16 -7.22 -14.94 -12.01
N ASN A 17 -6.32 -14.23 -11.32
CA ASN A 17 -6.69 -13.22 -10.34
C ASN A 17 -6.74 -11.79 -10.92
N ASP A 18 -6.45 -11.60 -12.21
CA ASP A 18 -6.30 -10.29 -12.84
C ASP A 18 -5.35 -9.36 -12.06
N ILE A 19 -4.13 -9.80 -11.76
CA ILE A 19 -3.12 -9.01 -11.06
C ILE A 19 -1.86 -8.91 -11.90
N SER A 20 -1.39 -7.69 -12.12
CA SER A 20 -0.11 -7.40 -12.75
C SER A 20 0.77 -6.55 -11.84
N VAL A 21 2.06 -6.85 -11.79
CA VAL A 21 3.06 -6.12 -11.01
C VAL A 21 4.18 -5.66 -11.93
N TYR A 22 4.51 -4.39 -11.81
CA TYR A 22 5.56 -3.73 -12.56
C TYR A 22 6.57 -3.07 -11.63
N TYR A 23 7.79 -2.89 -12.10
CA TYR A 23 8.82 -2.09 -11.44
C TYR A 23 9.30 -0.94 -12.30
N ARG A 24 9.84 0.10 -11.66
CA ARG A 24 10.71 1.08 -12.30
C ARG A 24 11.80 1.54 -11.34
N SER A 25 12.94 1.93 -11.88
CA SER A 25 14.06 2.48 -11.10
C SER A 25 13.92 3.99 -10.95
N LEU A 26 13.91 4.48 -9.72
CA LEU A 26 13.87 5.91 -9.43
C LEU A 26 15.28 6.53 -9.51
N PRO A 27 15.40 7.84 -9.80
CA PRO A 27 16.69 8.54 -9.76
C PRO A 27 17.43 8.45 -8.42
N SER A 28 16.70 8.23 -7.32
CA SER A 28 17.28 8.00 -5.99
C SER A 28 17.98 6.65 -5.83
N GLY A 29 17.87 5.75 -6.82
CA GLY A 29 18.33 4.37 -6.74
C GLY A 29 17.32 3.38 -6.13
N ASN A 30 16.17 3.88 -5.64
CA ASN A 30 15.08 3.04 -5.14
C ASN A 30 14.33 2.36 -6.30
N ILE A 31 13.79 1.17 -6.04
CA ILE A 31 12.87 0.50 -6.96
C ILE A 31 11.46 0.82 -6.51
N GLU A 32 10.66 1.39 -7.40
CA GLU A 32 9.23 1.59 -7.19
C GLU A 32 8.46 0.43 -7.81
N PHE A 33 7.46 -0.06 -7.09
CA PHE A 33 6.52 -1.04 -7.62
C PHE A 33 5.21 -0.38 -8.05
N LYS A 34 4.49 -1.07 -8.94
CA LYS A 34 3.11 -0.79 -9.32
C LYS A 34 2.35 -2.10 -9.46
N GLY A 35 1.35 -2.32 -8.62
CA GLY A 35 0.36 -3.36 -8.78
C GLY A 35 -0.90 -2.81 -9.45
N ILE A 36 -1.54 -3.59 -10.32
CA ILE A 36 -2.82 -3.26 -10.93
C ILE A 36 -3.75 -4.47 -10.85
N THR A 37 -5.01 -4.24 -10.49
CA THR A 37 -6.09 -5.23 -10.58
C THR A 37 -7.46 -4.57 -10.78
N HIS A 38 -8.47 -5.33 -11.16
CA HIS A 38 -9.88 -4.90 -11.18
C HIS A 38 -10.71 -5.68 -10.17
N THR A 39 -11.61 -5.02 -9.45
CA THR A 39 -12.48 -5.66 -8.47
C THR A 39 -13.92 -5.18 -8.60
N THR A 40 -14.88 -6.08 -8.42
CA THR A 40 -16.30 -5.74 -8.37
C THR A 40 -16.64 -5.22 -6.96
N SER A 41 -16.73 -3.91 -6.83
CA SER A 41 -17.13 -3.21 -5.61
C SER A 41 -17.48 -1.76 -5.93
N SER A 42 -18.10 -1.05 -4.98
CA SER A 42 -18.22 0.41 -5.02
C SER A 42 -16.94 1.07 -4.51
N LEU A 43 -16.78 2.38 -4.79
CA LEU A 43 -15.68 3.14 -4.18
C LEU A 43 -15.84 3.16 -2.66
N SER A 44 -17.06 3.33 -2.16
CA SER A 44 -17.39 3.28 -0.73
C SER A 44 -17.04 1.95 -0.09
N GLY A 45 -17.26 0.83 -0.78
CA GLY A 45 -16.93 -0.51 -0.27
C GLY A 45 -15.43 -0.69 -0.09
N ILE A 46 -14.65 -0.27 -1.09
CA ILE A 46 -13.19 -0.30 -0.99
C ILE A 46 -12.72 0.65 0.13
N ILE A 47 -13.19 1.89 0.17
CA ILE A 47 -12.77 2.84 1.23
C ILE A 47 -13.19 2.36 2.62
N ALA A 48 -14.34 1.70 2.77
CA ALA A 48 -14.72 1.09 4.04
C ALA A 48 -13.73 0.01 4.48
N LEU A 49 -13.19 -0.79 3.56
CA LEU A 49 -12.12 -1.76 3.84
C LEU A 49 -10.82 -1.05 4.29
N PHE A 50 -10.47 0.08 3.69
CA PHE A 50 -9.30 0.89 4.10
C PHE A 50 -9.47 1.54 5.48
N LEU A 51 -10.70 1.74 5.94
CA LEU A 51 -10.99 2.33 7.25
C LEU A 51 -11.21 1.27 8.35
N ASP A 52 -11.27 -0.02 7.99
CA ASP A 52 -11.38 -1.15 8.91
C ASP A 52 -9.98 -1.57 9.40
N PHE A 53 -9.37 -0.72 10.25
CA PHE A 53 -8.01 -0.92 10.76
C PHE A 53 -7.82 -2.22 11.54
N GLU A 54 -8.89 -2.69 12.20
CA GLU A 54 -8.88 -3.95 12.94
C GLU A 54 -8.73 -5.16 12.00
N ASN A 55 -9.40 -5.14 10.84
CA ASN A 55 -9.32 -6.22 9.86
C ASN A 55 -8.20 -6.00 8.81
N MET A 56 -7.55 -4.83 8.78
CA MET A 56 -6.49 -4.53 7.83
C MET A 56 -5.33 -5.54 7.81
N PRO A 57 -4.82 -6.03 8.95
CA PRO A 57 -3.77 -7.05 8.98
C PRO A 57 -4.13 -8.37 8.28
N GLN A 58 -5.42 -8.66 8.10
CA GLN A 58 -5.88 -9.91 7.49
C GLN A 58 -5.70 -9.92 5.96
N TRP A 59 -5.60 -8.75 5.33
CA TRP A 59 -5.50 -8.62 3.87
C TRP A 59 -4.30 -7.81 3.39
N LEU A 60 -3.78 -6.91 4.22
CA LEU A 60 -2.59 -6.12 3.91
C LEU A 60 -1.33 -6.96 4.15
N TYR A 61 -0.57 -7.23 3.09
CA TYR A 61 0.55 -8.17 3.18
C TYR A 61 1.61 -7.73 4.20
N ARG A 62 2.08 -8.69 5.01
CA ARG A 62 3.08 -8.51 6.08
C ARG A 62 2.71 -7.49 7.15
N THR A 63 1.42 -7.26 7.37
CA THR A 63 0.97 -6.37 8.44
C THR A 63 0.58 -7.20 9.65
N GLU A 64 1.11 -6.85 10.82
CA GLU A 64 0.75 -7.46 12.11
C GLU A 64 -0.38 -6.67 12.77
N GLN A 65 -0.25 -5.34 12.76
CA GLN A 65 -1.18 -4.43 13.42
C GLN A 65 -1.24 -3.10 12.68
N VAL A 66 -2.42 -2.49 12.66
CA VAL A 66 -2.63 -1.10 12.25
C VAL A 66 -3.39 -0.38 13.36
N THR A 67 -2.95 0.82 13.71
CA THR A 67 -3.56 1.62 14.77
C THR A 67 -3.73 3.06 14.28
N LEU A 68 -4.95 3.57 14.38
CA LEU A 68 -5.24 4.99 14.16
C LEU A 68 -4.64 5.78 15.33
N LEU A 69 -3.71 6.68 15.04
CA LEU A 69 -3.12 7.58 16.03
C LEU A 69 -3.95 8.85 16.18
N GLU A 70 -4.30 9.45 15.04
CA GLU A 70 -5.03 10.71 14.97
C GLU A 70 -5.87 10.74 13.69
N ARG A 71 -7.01 11.44 13.77
CA ARG A 71 -7.89 11.72 12.63
C ARG A 71 -8.25 13.20 12.66
N ASP A 72 -7.59 13.99 11.81
CA ASP A 72 -7.79 15.43 11.70
C ASP A 72 -9.09 15.74 10.97
N GLN A 73 -9.36 15.00 9.89
CA GLN A 73 -10.55 15.13 9.05
C GLN A 73 -11.05 13.75 8.61
N VAL A 74 -12.20 13.71 7.93
CA VAL A 74 -12.75 12.46 7.38
C VAL A 74 -11.77 11.79 6.41
N ASN A 75 -10.95 12.57 5.73
CA ASN A 75 -10.03 12.17 4.68
C ASN A 75 -8.53 12.27 5.05
N GLU A 76 -8.19 12.70 6.26
CA GLU A 76 -6.81 12.86 6.73
C GLU A 76 -6.60 12.17 8.07
N LEU A 77 -5.59 11.29 8.13
CA LEU A 77 -5.34 10.48 9.32
C LEU A 77 -3.87 10.08 9.46
N TYR A 78 -3.45 9.89 10.71
CA TYR A 78 -2.16 9.31 11.07
C TYR A 78 -2.35 7.87 11.50
N ILE A 79 -1.62 6.94 10.89
CA ILE A 79 -1.63 5.52 11.25
C ILE A 79 -0.25 5.05 11.67
N TYR A 80 -0.24 4.22 12.70
CA TYR A 80 0.87 3.38 13.10
C TYR A 80 0.68 1.97 12.56
N THR A 81 1.73 1.37 12.00
CA THR A 81 1.67 0.02 11.43
C THR A 81 2.89 -0.79 11.86
N ILE A 82 2.66 -2.01 12.34
CA ILE A 82 3.70 -3.01 12.60
C ILE A 82 3.75 -3.98 11.42
N HIS A 83 4.94 -4.18 10.86
CA HIS A 83 5.22 -5.01 9.70
C HIS A 83 6.05 -6.23 10.10
N THR A 84 5.57 -7.42 9.75
CA THR A 84 6.27 -8.69 10.02
C THR A 84 7.41 -8.92 9.06
N MET A 85 8.54 -9.41 9.57
CA MET A 85 9.72 -9.74 8.75
C MET A 85 10.06 -11.22 8.84
N PRO A 86 10.74 -11.81 7.83
CA PRO A 86 11.11 -13.22 7.91
C PRO A 86 12.18 -13.35 8.99
N PHE A 87 12.14 -14.45 9.75
CA PHE A 87 13.22 -14.78 10.69
C PHE A 87 14.58 -14.85 9.94
N PRO A 88 15.69 -14.32 10.50
CA PRO A 88 15.88 -13.75 11.84
C PRO A 88 15.80 -12.22 11.89
N PHE A 89 15.11 -11.57 10.95
CA PHE A 89 15.04 -10.12 10.92
C PHE A 89 13.96 -9.59 11.87
N ARG A 90 14.28 -8.55 12.65
CA ARG A 90 13.31 -7.86 13.53
C ARG A 90 12.14 -7.28 12.73
N ASN A 91 10.95 -7.21 13.33
CA ASN A 91 9.82 -6.53 12.72
C ASN A 91 10.09 -5.03 12.55
N ARG A 92 9.37 -4.41 11.64
CA ARG A 92 9.48 -2.97 11.36
C ARG A 92 8.22 -2.27 11.85
N ASP A 93 8.32 -1.00 12.18
CA ASP A 93 7.17 -0.13 12.34
C ASP A 93 7.25 1.07 11.40
N SER A 94 6.09 1.61 11.05
CA SER A 94 5.97 2.84 10.28
C SER A 94 4.86 3.70 10.84
N ILE A 95 5.05 5.01 10.79
CA ILE A 95 4.00 5.98 11.01
C ILE A 95 3.76 6.67 9.67
N ASN A 96 2.51 6.77 9.24
CA ASN A 96 2.17 7.37 7.96
C ASN A 96 1.04 8.37 8.13
N PHE A 97 1.21 9.54 7.53
CA PHE A 97 0.12 10.44 7.22
C PHE A 97 -0.57 9.94 5.94
N VAL A 98 -1.88 9.79 6.00
CA VAL A 98 -2.72 9.29 4.92
C VAL A 98 -3.66 10.41 4.52
N GLN A 99 -3.71 10.71 3.23
CA GLN A 99 -4.63 11.70 2.66
C GLN A 99 -5.46 11.07 1.54
N LEU A 100 -6.79 11.13 1.69
CA LEU A 100 -7.75 10.71 0.68
C LEU A 100 -8.27 11.93 -0.09
N THR A 101 -8.22 11.85 -1.41
CA THR A 101 -8.80 12.85 -2.32
C THR A 101 -9.64 12.17 -3.40
N GLN A 102 -10.62 12.88 -3.93
CA GLN A 102 -11.44 12.38 -5.03
C GLN A 102 -11.54 13.42 -6.14
N VAL A 103 -11.33 12.99 -7.39
CA VAL A 103 -11.50 13.83 -8.57
C VAL A 103 -12.99 13.86 -8.96
N PRO A 104 -13.70 15.00 -8.85
CA PRO A 104 -15.16 14.99 -9.02
C PRO A 104 -15.66 14.61 -10.42
N SER A 105 -14.87 14.90 -11.46
CA SER A 105 -15.24 14.63 -12.86
C SER A 105 -15.14 13.16 -13.25
N THR A 106 -14.18 12.42 -12.68
CA THR A 106 -13.94 11.01 -12.99
C THR A 106 -14.32 10.06 -11.85
N LYS A 107 -14.70 10.63 -10.70
CA LYS A 107 -14.91 9.94 -9.42
C LYS A 107 -13.69 9.16 -8.91
N LYS A 108 -12.52 9.29 -9.57
CA LYS A 108 -11.29 8.63 -9.16
C LYS A 108 -10.91 9.01 -7.74
N VAL A 109 -10.71 8.02 -6.88
CA VAL A 109 -10.17 8.23 -5.53
C VAL A 109 -8.67 8.01 -5.54
N ILE A 110 -7.93 8.88 -4.86
CA ILE A 110 -6.48 8.80 -4.66
C ILE A 110 -6.24 8.78 -3.15
N ILE A 111 -5.45 7.82 -2.68
CA ILE A 111 -5.04 7.70 -1.28
C ILE A 111 -3.52 7.78 -1.25
N ASP A 112 -2.99 8.89 -0.74
CA ASP A 112 -1.55 9.11 -0.59
C ASP A 112 -1.11 8.75 0.82
N LEU A 113 -0.04 7.96 0.93
CA LEU A 113 0.64 7.68 2.20
C LEU A 113 2.05 8.26 2.18
N LYS A 114 2.34 9.10 3.18
CA LYS A 114 3.66 9.68 3.41
C LYS A 114 4.17 9.30 4.78
N ASN A 115 5.36 8.73 4.85
CA ASN A 115 5.99 8.35 6.09
C ASN A 115 6.32 9.57 6.98
N THR A 116 5.99 9.49 8.27
CA THR A 116 6.18 10.53 9.29
C THR A 116 6.93 9.95 10.50
N PRO A 117 8.19 9.52 10.33
CA PRO A 117 8.89 8.63 11.27
C PRO A 117 9.21 9.25 12.63
N HIS A 118 8.97 10.55 12.82
CA HIS A 118 9.24 11.28 14.06
C HIS A 118 7.96 11.66 14.83
N TYR A 119 6.79 11.24 14.35
CA TYR A 119 5.50 11.64 14.93
C TYR A 119 5.27 11.04 16.33
N ILE A 120 5.71 9.80 16.57
CA ILE A 120 5.88 9.21 17.91
C ILE A 120 7.28 8.62 18.07
N GLN A 121 7.70 8.43 19.34
CA GLN A 121 8.98 7.80 19.65
C GLN A 121 9.06 6.36 19.11
N PRO A 122 10.25 5.87 18.74
CA PRO A 122 10.46 4.48 18.35
C PRO A 122 10.38 3.54 19.55
N TYR A 123 9.93 2.30 19.29
CA TYR A 123 10.01 1.20 20.24
C TYR A 123 11.31 0.40 20.01
N ASP A 124 11.99 0.00 21.09
CA ASP A 124 13.34 -0.57 21.04
C ASP A 124 13.41 -1.95 20.34
N ASP A 125 12.33 -2.73 20.40
CA ASP A 125 12.20 -4.06 19.82
C ASP A 125 11.92 -4.04 18.30
N LEU A 126 11.50 -2.89 17.77
CA LEU A 126 11.14 -2.71 16.36
C LEU A 126 12.18 -1.85 15.62
N VAL A 127 12.15 -1.95 14.29
CA VAL A 127 12.97 -1.13 13.40
C VAL A 127 12.09 -0.09 12.69
N ARG A 128 12.28 1.19 13.01
CA ARG A 128 11.56 2.31 12.38
C ARG A 128 11.91 2.47 10.90
N VAL A 129 10.91 2.34 10.05
CA VAL A 129 10.97 2.73 8.63
C VAL A 129 11.05 4.26 8.55
N LYS A 130 12.08 4.76 7.85
CA LYS A 130 12.34 6.20 7.68
C LYS A 130 11.90 6.77 6.34
N VAL A 131 11.77 5.91 5.33
CA VAL A 131 11.37 6.27 3.98
C VAL A 131 10.38 5.24 3.51
N ALA A 132 9.13 5.67 3.34
CA ALA A 132 8.10 4.94 2.65
C ALA A 132 7.13 5.95 2.02
N VAL A 133 6.82 5.73 0.76
CA VAL A 133 5.80 6.48 0.03
C VAL A 133 4.96 5.47 -0.72
N SER A 134 3.65 5.60 -0.65
CA SER A 134 2.76 4.81 -1.48
C SER A 134 1.53 5.59 -1.87
N GLN A 135 0.90 5.15 -2.96
CA GLN A 135 -0.30 5.73 -3.48
C GLN A 135 -1.24 4.64 -3.97
N TRP A 136 -2.51 4.77 -3.62
CA TRP A 136 -3.59 3.98 -4.19
C TRP A 136 -4.42 4.85 -5.11
N GLN A 137 -4.80 4.30 -6.26
CA GLN A 137 -5.74 4.92 -7.17
C GLN A 137 -6.89 3.95 -7.42
N LEU A 138 -8.12 4.41 -7.14
CA LEU A 138 -9.35 3.68 -7.39
C LEU A 138 -10.06 4.38 -8.54
N MET A 139 -10.09 3.74 -9.69
CA MET A 139 -10.74 4.27 -10.90
C MET A 139 -11.97 3.42 -11.20
N PRO A 140 -13.19 3.94 -11.04
CA PRO A 140 -14.38 3.21 -11.46
C PRO A 140 -14.38 3.03 -12.99
N ARG A 141 -15.00 1.94 -13.44
CA ARG A 141 -15.09 1.53 -14.84
C ARG A 141 -16.54 1.35 -15.25
N ASP A 142 -16.79 1.50 -16.54
CA ASP A 142 -18.14 1.42 -17.13
C ASP A 142 -18.76 0.02 -17.03
N ASP A 143 -17.94 -1.02 -16.81
CA ASP A 143 -18.37 -2.41 -16.61
C ASP A 143 -18.78 -2.71 -15.15
N GLY A 144 -18.83 -1.69 -14.29
CA GLY A 144 -19.19 -1.84 -12.87
C GLY A 144 -18.05 -2.35 -11.99
N THR A 145 -16.83 -2.46 -12.51
CA THR A 145 -15.63 -2.75 -11.71
C THR A 145 -14.91 -1.47 -11.30
N VAL A 146 -13.98 -1.61 -10.35
CA VAL A 146 -13.02 -0.56 -9.99
C VAL A 146 -11.62 -1.08 -10.30
N GLN A 147 -10.89 -0.37 -11.15
CA GLN A 147 -9.45 -0.59 -11.29
C GLN A 147 -8.75 -0.03 -10.06
N VAL A 148 -8.00 -0.89 -9.37
CA VAL A 148 -7.15 -0.55 -8.24
C VAL A 148 -5.71 -0.55 -8.72
N THR A 149 -5.04 0.59 -8.58
CA THR A 149 -3.60 0.72 -8.82
C THR A 149 -2.91 1.04 -7.51
N PHE A 150 -1.89 0.27 -7.14
CA PHE A 150 -1.10 0.44 -5.93
C PHE A 150 0.36 0.66 -6.29
N THR A 151 0.87 1.86 -6.07
CA THR A 151 2.29 2.19 -6.30
C THR A 151 2.98 2.48 -4.98
N GLY A 152 4.29 2.23 -4.94
CA GLY A 152 5.08 2.64 -3.79
C GLY A 152 6.53 2.25 -3.87
N TYR A 153 7.32 2.90 -3.02
CA TYR A 153 8.69 2.53 -2.75
C TYR A 153 8.99 2.80 -1.27
N GLY A 154 10.01 2.16 -0.75
CA GLY A 154 10.44 2.39 0.61
C GLY A 154 11.78 1.75 0.88
N GLU A 155 12.38 2.15 1.99
CA GLU A 155 13.68 1.68 2.45
C GLU A 155 13.48 0.86 3.73
N PRO A 156 13.30 -0.46 3.63
CA PRO A 156 13.09 -1.32 4.79
C PRO A 156 14.37 -1.51 5.65
N GLY A 157 15.47 -0.85 5.25
CA GLY A 157 16.84 -1.05 5.73
C GLY A 157 17.28 -0.19 6.92
N GLY A 158 16.38 0.46 7.66
CA GLY A 158 16.71 1.16 8.91
C GLY A 158 17.48 0.27 9.90
N SER A 159 18.44 0.88 10.61
CA SER A 159 19.35 0.31 11.64
C SER A 159 19.51 -1.22 11.66
N ILE A 160 19.81 -1.82 10.50
CA ILE A 160 20.40 -3.16 10.50
C ILE A 160 21.83 -2.96 11.01
N SER A 161 22.03 -3.08 12.32
CA SER A 161 23.36 -3.17 12.94
C SER A 161 23.96 -4.50 12.53
N ALA A 162 24.50 -4.60 11.32
CA ALA A 162 25.14 -5.81 10.87
C ALA A 162 26.16 -5.52 9.78
N SER A 163 27.37 -6.00 10.02
CA SER A 163 28.39 -6.37 9.03
C SER A 163 27.90 -6.43 7.58
N SER A 164 28.66 -5.84 6.66
CA SER A 164 28.35 -5.63 5.23
C SER A 164 27.63 -6.79 4.52
N TYR A 165 27.93 -8.05 4.85
CA TYR A 165 27.29 -9.22 4.23
C TYR A 165 25.79 -9.40 4.60
N ARG A 166 25.36 -9.10 5.83
CA ARG A 166 23.95 -9.25 6.26
C ARG A 166 23.05 -8.20 5.59
N LEU A 167 23.61 -7.02 5.36
CA LEU A 167 22.94 -5.96 4.61
C LEU A 167 22.75 -6.35 3.14
N SER A 168 23.78 -6.91 2.48
CA SER A 168 23.69 -7.36 1.08
C SER A 168 22.69 -8.49 0.89
N LEU A 169 22.69 -9.50 1.78
CA LEU A 169 21.71 -10.59 1.74
C LEU A 169 20.28 -10.09 1.95
N PHE A 170 20.09 -9.16 2.88
CA PHE A 170 18.79 -8.53 3.12
C PHE A 170 18.30 -7.76 1.89
N GLN A 171 19.15 -6.92 1.29
CA GLN A 171 18.80 -6.18 0.09
C GLN A 171 18.46 -7.10 -1.09
N TRP A 172 19.21 -8.20 -1.26
CA TRP A 172 18.90 -9.21 -2.27
C TRP A 172 17.52 -9.85 -2.00
N LEU A 173 17.24 -10.29 -0.78
CA LEU A 173 15.95 -10.88 -0.40
C LEU A 173 14.78 -9.91 -0.64
N VAL A 174 14.93 -8.65 -0.23
CA VAL A 174 13.93 -7.61 -0.46
C VAL A 174 13.65 -7.48 -1.96
N LYS A 175 14.69 -7.41 -2.80
CA LYS A 175 14.51 -7.32 -4.26
C LYS A 175 13.79 -8.54 -4.84
N GLN A 176 14.17 -9.76 -4.43
CA GLN A 176 13.55 -11.00 -4.93
C GLN A 176 12.06 -11.12 -4.60
N PHE A 177 11.65 -10.59 -3.44
CA PHE A 177 10.28 -10.73 -2.94
C PHE A 177 9.49 -9.43 -2.93
N LEU A 178 10.03 -8.35 -3.48
CA LEU A 178 9.35 -7.05 -3.54
C LEU A 178 7.98 -7.14 -4.23
N TRP A 179 7.85 -8.02 -5.23
CA TRP A 179 6.62 -8.17 -6.01
C TRP A 179 5.48 -8.71 -5.16
N GLN A 180 5.81 -9.42 -4.07
CA GLN A 180 4.81 -9.97 -3.16
C GLN A 180 4.02 -8.88 -2.47
N VAL A 181 4.63 -7.71 -2.24
CA VAL A 181 3.97 -6.57 -1.60
C VAL A 181 2.73 -6.13 -2.36
N PRO A 182 2.82 -5.67 -3.61
CA PRO A 182 1.63 -5.34 -4.37
C PRO A 182 0.77 -6.57 -4.69
N TYR A 183 1.37 -7.71 -5.05
CA TYR A 183 0.60 -8.88 -5.47
C TYR A 183 -0.31 -9.43 -4.37
N LYS A 184 0.26 -9.76 -3.20
CA LYS A 184 -0.51 -10.38 -2.11
C LYS A 184 -1.47 -9.40 -1.47
N THR A 185 -1.12 -8.11 -1.42
CA THR A 185 -2.04 -7.07 -0.92
C THR A 185 -3.24 -6.90 -1.85
N LEU A 186 -3.03 -6.82 -3.17
CA LEU A 186 -4.14 -6.69 -4.12
C LEU A 186 -5.03 -7.93 -4.13
N LEU A 187 -4.42 -9.12 -4.01
CA LEU A 187 -5.19 -10.37 -3.85
C LEU A 187 -6.04 -10.35 -2.59
N GLY A 188 -5.46 -9.97 -1.44
CA GLY A 188 -6.18 -9.83 -0.18
C GLY A 188 -7.31 -8.79 -0.28
N LEU A 189 -7.04 -7.63 -0.87
CA LEU A 189 -8.06 -6.59 -1.10
C LEU A 189 -9.25 -7.13 -1.89
N LYS A 190 -9.02 -7.82 -3.02
CA LYS A 190 -10.09 -8.41 -3.82
C LYS A 190 -10.94 -9.39 -3.01
N GLN A 191 -10.29 -10.26 -2.24
CA GLN A 191 -10.96 -11.28 -1.44
C GLN A 191 -11.78 -10.66 -0.30
N PHE A 192 -11.23 -9.66 0.38
CA PHE A 192 -11.88 -9.07 1.54
C PHE A 192 -12.99 -8.10 1.16
N VAL A 193 -12.79 -7.27 0.13
CA VAL A 193 -13.83 -6.31 -0.28
C VAL A 193 -15.09 -7.03 -0.77
N ALA A 194 -14.99 -8.26 -1.26
CA ALA A 194 -16.13 -9.07 -1.69
C ALA A 194 -17.09 -9.46 -0.54
N GLN A 195 -16.68 -9.32 0.73
CA GLN A 195 -17.55 -9.60 1.88
C GLN A 195 -18.73 -8.62 1.93
N GLU A 196 -19.90 -9.13 2.32
CA GLU A 196 -21.16 -8.37 2.35
C GLU A 196 -21.06 -7.07 3.17
N LYS A 197 -20.31 -7.11 4.29
CA LYS A 197 -20.10 -5.95 5.17
C LYS A 197 -19.47 -4.75 4.48
N TYR A 198 -18.78 -4.94 3.35
CA TYR A 198 -18.19 -3.85 2.56
C TYR A 198 -19.05 -3.52 1.34
N GLN A 199 -19.65 -4.51 0.69
CA GLN A 199 -20.45 -4.32 -0.54
C GLN A 199 -21.69 -3.45 -0.32
N ASN A 200 -22.26 -3.46 0.88
CA ASN A 200 -23.43 -2.66 1.24
C ASN A 200 -23.08 -1.28 1.85
N ARG A 201 -21.80 -0.90 1.88
CA ARG A 201 -21.38 0.37 2.49
C ARG A 201 -21.62 1.53 1.54
N LYS A 202 -22.16 2.61 2.11
CA LYS A 202 -22.24 3.93 1.49
C LYS A 202 -21.55 4.91 2.42
N LEU A 203 -20.62 5.70 1.88
CA LEU A 203 -19.90 6.74 2.62
C LEU A 203 -20.31 8.09 2.05
N ASP A 204 -20.87 8.97 2.89
CA ASP A 204 -21.45 10.25 2.44
C ASP A 204 -20.43 11.21 1.80
N PHE A 205 -19.15 10.99 2.06
CA PHE A 205 -18.03 11.77 1.53
C PHE A 205 -17.38 11.16 0.27
N ILE A 206 -17.90 10.03 -0.23
CA ILE A 206 -17.43 9.38 -1.45
C ILE A 206 -18.51 9.48 -2.53
N LEU A 207 -18.17 10.09 -3.66
CA LEU A 207 -19.05 10.18 -4.82
C LEU A 207 -18.95 8.88 -5.65
N GLU A 208 -20.06 8.17 -5.82
CA GLU A 208 -20.12 7.01 -6.71
C GLU A 208 -20.38 7.42 -8.17
N VAL A 209 -20.24 6.47 -9.09
CA VAL A 209 -20.76 6.61 -10.46
C VAL A 209 -22.26 6.31 -10.43
N ASP A 210 -23.06 7.15 -11.10
CA ASP A 210 -24.49 6.90 -11.25
C ASP A 210 -24.69 5.59 -12.04
N LYS A 211 -25.46 4.66 -11.47
CA LYS A 211 -25.77 3.37 -12.09
C LYS A 211 -26.94 3.48 -13.07
#